data_AF-A0A2V9ZB65-F1
#
_entry.id   AF-A0A2V9ZB65-F1
#
_cell.length_a   1.000
_cell.length_b   1.000
_cell.length_c   1.000
_cell.angle_alpha   90.00
_cell.angle_beta   90.00
_cell.angle_gamma   90.00
#
_symmetry.space_group_name_H-M   'P 1'
#
loop_
_entity.id
_entity.type
_entity.pdbx_description
1 polymer ?
#
loop_
_entity_poly.entity_id
_entity_poly.type
_entity_poly.pdbx_seq_one_letter_code
_entity_poly.pdbx_strand_id
1 'polypeptide(L)' 'RDWTTIDIDLWRHYWFGMVNRGVMAQPYWWDEQWTISVQHTEADIDKHLAAFEDVAPALAKAQQERTAAVAVH' A
#
# COMPACT_ATOMS: atom_id res chain seq x y z
N ARG A 1 -11.46 15.55 14.42
CA ARG A 1 -11.39 15.14 13.00
C ARG A 1 -11.30 13.62 13.07
N ASP A 2 -12.46 12.97 13.18
CA ASP A 2 -12.57 11.62 13.77
C ASP A 2 -12.92 10.58 12.69
N TRP A 3 -12.62 10.90 11.42
CA TRP A 3 -13.25 10.29 10.26
C TRP A 3 -12.39 9.27 9.51
N THR A 4 -11.22 8.91 10.01
CA THR A 4 -10.36 7.90 9.36
C THR A 4 -9.63 7.07 10.41
N THR A 5 -10.27 6.01 10.90
CA THR A 5 -9.55 4.90 11.53
C THR A 5 -8.74 4.23 10.43
N ILE A 6 -7.47 4.63 10.28
CA ILE A 6 -6.55 4.06 9.31
C ILE A 6 -5.86 2.88 9.98
N ASP A 7 -5.81 1.76 9.27
CA ASP A 7 -4.97 0.65 9.66
C ASP A 7 -3.51 0.92 9.26
N ILE A 8 -2.78 1.56 10.16
CA ILE A 8 -1.39 2.00 9.94
C ILE A 8 -0.47 0.79 9.68
N ASP A 9 -0.77 -0.36 10.27
CA ASP A 9 0.04 -1.56 10.09
C ASP A 9 -0.18 -2.19 8.71
N LEU A 10 -1.43 -2.23 8.21
CA LEU A 10 -1.70 -2.62 6.81
C LEU A 10 -0.99 -1.70 5.83
N TRP A 11 -1.10 -0.39 6.06
CA TRP A 11 -0.43 0.61 5.24
C TRP A 11 1.09 0.39 5.24
N ARG A 12 1.69 0.09 6.40
CA ARG A 12 3.12 -0.18 6.51
C ARG A 12 3.52 -1.43 5.71
N HIS A 13 2.71 -2.48 5.73
CA HIS A 13 2.94 -3.68 4.90
C HIS A 13 2.88 -3.35 3.40
N TYR A 14 1.91 -2.55 2.99
CA TYR A 14 1.81 -2.06 1.62
C TYR A 14 3.08 -1.29 1.22
N TRP A 15 3.46 -0.29 2.01
CA TRP A 15 4.57 0.61 1.69
C TRP A 15 5.90 -0.15 1.57
N PHE A 16 6.27 -0.98 2.57
CA PHE A 16 7.49 -1.79 2.47
C PHE A 16 7.38 -2.88 1.40
N GLY A 17 6.19 -3.44 1.18
CA GLY A 17 5.95 -4.41 0.10
C GLY A 17 6.32 -3.85 -1.26
N MET A 18 5.86 -2.63 -1.57
CA MET A 18 6.15 -1.92 -2.82
C MET A 18 7.61 -1.48 -2.91
N VAL A 19 8.17 -0.90 -1.84
CA VAL A 19 9.56 -0.40 -1.85
C VAL A 19 10.56 -1.57 -2.03
N ASN A 20 10.29 -2.74 -1.45
CA ASN A 20 11.10 -3.94 -1.65
C ASN A 20 11.07 -4.46 -3.11
N ARG A 21 10.11 -4.01 -3.92
CA ARG A 21 10.01 -4.27 -5.38
C ARG A 21 10.52 -3.09 -6.22
N GLY A 22 11.17 -2.13 -5.56
CA GLY A 22 11.73 -0.94 -6.20
C GLY A 22 10.68 0.04 -6.69
N VAL A 23 9.52 0.10 -6.04
CA VAL A 23 8.45 1.08 -6.32
C VAL A 23 8.14 1.86 -5.04
N MET A 24 8.38 3.16 -5.07
CA MET A 24 7.99 4.08 -4.00
C MET A 24 6.68 4.76 -4.39
N ALA A 25 5.54 4.24 -3.92
CA ALA A 25 4.22 4.72 -4.34
C ALA A 25 3.87 6.13 -3.81
N GLN A 26 4.37 6.47 -2.64
CA GLN A 26 4.21 7.76 -1.97
C GLN A 26 5.39 8.01 -1.02
N PRO A 27 5.65 9.26 -0.60
CA PRO A 27 6.52 9.55 0.54
C PRO A 27 6.11 8.76 1.80
N TYR A 28 7.02 8.56 2.75
CA TYR A 28 6.73 7.71 3.92
C TYR A 28 5.74 8.38 4.88
N TRP A 29 4.44 8.18 4.66
CA TRP A 29 3.34 8.20 5.64
C TRP A 29 1.99 7.89 4.97
N TRP A 30 0.96 7.55 5.76
CA TRP A 30 -0.34 7.13 5.23
C TRP A 30 -1.21 8.27 4.73
N ASP A 31 -0.98 9.48 5.22
CA ASP A 31 -1.65 10.72 4.83
C ASP A 31 -0.95 11.44 3.65
N GLU A 32 0.12 10.86 3.12
CA GLU A 32 0.84 11.34 1.95
C GLU A 32 0.12 11.02 0.64
N GLN A 33 0.27 11.91 -0.34
CA GLN A 33 -0.39 11.80 -1.63
C GLN A 33 0.39 10.91 -2.60
N TRP A 34 -0.34 10.18 -3.44
CA TRP A 34 0.24 9.54 -4.62
C TRP A 34 0.35 10.59 -5.71
N THR A 35 1.55 10.72 -6.28
CA THR A 35 1.80 11.71 -7.34
C THR A 35 2.34 11.02 -8.57
N ILE A 36 1.96 11.56 -9.73
CA ILE A 36 2.52 11.20 -11.03
C ILE A 36 3.18 12.45 -11.61
N SER A 37 4.29 12.24 -12.32
CA SER A 37 5.06 13.29 -13.00
C SER A 37 5.03 13.04 -14.50
N VAL A 38 5.15 14.12 -15.29
CA VAL A 38 5.32 14.07 -16.76
C VAL A 38 6.56 13.28 -17.21
N GLN A 39 7.47 12.98 -16.28
CA GLN A 39 8.65 12.14 -16.54
C GLN A 39 8.35 10.63 -16.47
N HIS A 40 7.20 10.20 -15.92
CA HIS A 40 6.87 8.78 -15.89
C HIS A 40 6.53 8.28 -17.30
N THR A 41 7.02 7.09 -17.60
CA THR A 41 6.74 6.34 -18.81
C THR A 41 5.67 5.29 -18.55
N GLU A 42 5.11 4.70 -19.61
CA GLU A 42 4.21 3.55 -19.49
C GLU A 42 4.86 2.38 -18.74
N ALA A 43 6.16 2.14 -18.97
CA ALA A 43 6.91 1.10 -18.27
C ALA A 43 6.99 1.34 -16.75
N ASP A 44 7.03 2.59 -16.30
CA ASP A 44 6.98 2.91 -14.87
C ASP A 44 5.62 2.58 -14.26
N ILE A 45 4.54 2.82 -15.02
CA ILE A 45 3.17 2.46 -14.62
C ILE A 45 3.01 0.94 -14.56
N ASP A 46 3.47 0.23 -15.59
CA ASP A 46 3.42 -1.23 -15.65
C ASP A 46 4.21 -1.85 -14.49
N LYS A 47 5.40 -1.31 -14.18
CA LYS A 47 6.19 -1.74 -13.03
C LYS A 47 5.44 -1.54 -11.72
N HIS A 48 4.76 -0.41 -11.55
CA HIS A 48 3.95 -0.15 -10.37
C HIS A 48 2.81 -1.17 -10.24
N LEU A 49 2.06 -1.40 -11.32
CA LEU A 49 0.95 -2.35 -11.33
C LEU A 49 1.42 -3.78 -11.06
N ALA A 50 2.51 -4.22 -11.70
CA ALA A 50 3.09 -5.54 -11.48
C ALA A 50 3.59 -5.73 -10.03
N ALA A 51 4.22 -4.69 -9.45
CA ALA A 51 4.63 -4.74 -8.05
C ALA A 51 3.43 -4.84 -7.10
N PHE A 52 2.34 -4.12 -7.39
CA PHE A 52 1.12 -4.19 -6.59
C PHE A 52 0.43 -5.55 -6.72
N GLU A 53 0.33 -6.09 -7.94
CA GLU A 53 -0.25 -7.40 -8.20
C GLU A 53 0.46 -8.51 -7.41
N ASP A 54 1.79 -8.45 -7.29
CA ASP A 54 2.57 -9.40 -6.49
C ASP A 54 2.32 -9.27 -4.97
N VAL A 55 2.15 -8.06 -4.44
CA VAL A 55 1.91 -7.87 -2.98
C VAL A 55 0.45 -8.03 -2.57
N ALA A 56 -0.50 -7.81 -3.48
CA ALA A 56 -1.92 -7.75 -3.17
C ALA A 56 -2.46 -9.01 -2.46
N PRO A 57 -2.09 -10.25 -2.83
CA PRO A 57 -2.56 -11.44 -2.12
C PRO A 57 -2.12 -11.49 -0.65
N ALA A 58 -0.88 -11.10 -0.36
CA ALA A 58 -0.36 -11.06 1.02
C ALA A 58 -1.03 -9.95 1.84
N LEU A 59 -1.30 -8.80 1.22
CA LEU A 59 -2.03 -7.70 1.86
C LEU A 59 -3.48 -8.08 2.16
N ALA A 60 -4.16 -8.75 1.23
CA ALA A 60 -5.52 -9.25 1.43
C ALA A 60 -5.60 -10.24 2.60
N LYS A 61 -4.66 -11.18 2.67
CA LYS A 61 -4.54 -12.10 3.81
C LYS A 61 -4.33 -11.34 5.13
N ALA A 62 -3.36 -10.43 5.17
CA ALA A 62 -3.09 -9.63 6.37
C ALA A 62 -4.29 -8.77 6.80
N GLN A 63 -5.04 -8.22 5.83
CA GLN A 63 -6.26 -7.47 6.10
C GLN A 63 -7.33 -8.35 6.76
N GLN A 64 -7.58 -9.55 6.24
CA GLN A 64 -8.54 -10.50 6.82
C GLN A 64 -8.16 -10.89 8.26
N GLU A 65 -6.88 -11.20 8.50
CA GLU A 65 -6.37 -11.56 9.82
C GLU A 65 -6.59 -10.43 10.85
N ARG A 66 -6.34 -9.18 10.46
CA ARG A 66 -6.52 -8.03 11.37
C ARG A 66 -7.99 -7.63 11.55
N THR A 67 -8.82 -7.70 10.51
CA THR A 67 -10.27 -7.47 10.67
C THR A 67 -10.90 -8.50 11.60
N ALA A 68 -10.47 -9.77 11.51
CA ALA A 68 -10.91 -10.81 12.45
C ALA A 68 -10.49 -10.51 13.89
N ALA A 69 -9.26 -10.01 14.11
CA ALA A 69 -8.77 -9.65 15.44
C ALA A 69 -9.57 -8.49 16.07
N VAL A 70 -9.95 -7.48 15.27
CA VAL A 70 -10.78 -6.36 15.75
C VAL A 70 -12.19 -6.80 16.14
N ALA A 71 -12.78 -7.77 15.43
CA ALA A 71 -14.14 -8.24 15.71
C ALA A 71 -14.28 -9.08 17.00
N VAL A 72 -13.16 -9.51 17.60
CA VAL A 72 -13.12 -10.34 18.82
C VAL A 72 -12.97 -9.48 20.09
N HIS A 73 -12.72 -8.17 19.95
CA HIS A 73 -12.56 -7.21 21.03
C HIS A 73 -13.70 -6.18 21.03
#